data_AF-A0AAN0NBR3-F1
#
_entry.id   AF-A0AAN0NBR3-F1
#
_cell.length_a   1.000
_cell.length_b   1.000
_cell.length_c   1.000
_cell.angle_alpha   90.00
_cell.angle_beta   90.00
_cell.angle_gamma   90.00
#
_symmetry.space_group_name_H-M   'P 1'
#
loop_
_entity.id
_entity.type
_entity.pdbx_description
1 polymer ?
#
loop_
_entity_poly.entity_id
_entity_poly.type
_entity_poly.pdbx_seq_one_letter_code
_entity_poly.pdbx_strand_id
1 'polypeptide(L)' 'MNPNTVQKGLTELERDGFIITDRTNGKFVTEDEVKIQELKQKLTHDLTVDFVQRAKDLNIGSEALLEAVTLVWEE' A
#
# COMPACT_ATOMS: atom_id res chain seq x y z
N MET A 1 -18.58 -4.14 -8.97
CA MET A 1 -18.19 -3.64 -7.63
C MET A 1 -19.40 -3.74 -6.71
N ASN A 2 -19.27 -4.38 -5.55
CA ASN A 2 -20.36 -4.51 -4.57
C ASN A 2 -20.36 -3.28 -3.65
N PRO A 3 -21.47 -2.54 -3.48
CA PRO A 3 -21.55 -1.37 -2.59
C PRO A 3 -21.06 -1.66 -1.16
N ASN A 4 -21.20 -2.90 -0.68
CA ASN A 4 -20.69 -3.33 0.62
C ASN A 4 -19.15 -3.37 0.70
N THR A 5 -18.45 -3.62 -0.42
CA THR A 5 -16.98 -3.62 -0.49
C THR A 5 -16.43 -2.19 -0.45
N VAL A 6 -17.09 -1.25 -1.12
CA VAL A 6 -16.73 0.17 -1.13
C VAL A 6 -16.92 0.78 0.27
N GLN A 7 -18.03 0.46 0.93
CA GLN A 7 -18.28 0.93 2.30
C GLN A 7 -17.27 0.37 3.30
N LYS A 8 -16.90 -0.91 3.20
CA LYS A 8 -15.85 -1.50 4.04
C LYS A 8 -14.51 -0.79 3.88
N GLY A 9 -14.07 -0.55 2.64
CA GLY A 9 -12.82 0.16 2.38
C GLY A 9 -12.83 1.60 2.94
N LEU A 10 -13.95 2.32 2.81
CA LEU A 10 -14.11 3.65 3.39
C LEU A 10 -14.04 3.65 4.92
N THR A 11 -14.62 2.65 5.58
CA THR A 11 -14.57 2.53 7.05
C THR A 11 -13.18 2.15 7.55
N GLU A 12 -12.44 1.32 6.82
CA GLU A 12 -11.05 0.99 7.15
C GLU A 12 -10.14 2.22 7.01
N LEU A 13 -10.31 3.01 5.95
CA LEU A 13 -9.59 4.26 5.76
C LEU A 13 -9.94 5.33 6.82
N GLU A 14 -11.20 5.40 7.28
CA GLU A 14 -11.59 6.25 8.42
C GLU A 14 -10.92 5.79 9.72
N ARG A 15 -10.93 4.48 10.00
CA ARG A 15 -10.32 3.91 11.21
C ARG A 15 -8.82 4.17 11.28
N ASP A 16 -8.15 4.08 10.13
CA ASP A 16 -6.72 4.27 10.03
C ASP A 16 -6.35 5.78 9.94
N GLY A 17 -7.35 6.68 10.02
CA GLY A 17 -7.16 8.13 10.10
C GLY A 17 -6.85 8.80 8.76
N PHE A 18 -7.05 8.08 7.65
CA PHE A 18 -6.89 8.58 6.29
C PHE A 18 -8.14 9.30 5.77
N ILE A 19 -9.28 9.08 6.41
CA ILE A 19 -10.52 9.78 6.13
C ILE A 19 -11.05 10.44 7.39
N ILE A 20 -11.37 11.73 7.29
CA ILE A 20 -12.00 12.55 8.31
C ILE A 20 -13.46 12.74 7.93
N THR A 21 -14.38 12.36 8.82
CA THR A 21 -15.82 12.53 8.62
C THR A 21 -16.29 13.82 9.27
N ASP A 22 -16.73 14.79 8.47
CA ASP A 22 -17.56 15.89 8.95
C ASP A 22 -19.02 15.50 8.77
N ARG A 23 -19.77 15.47 9.88
CA ARG A 23 -21.18 15.04 9.91
C ARG A 23 -22.09 15.91 9.04
N THR A 24 -21.63 17.10 8.66
CA THR A 24 -22.36 18.10 7.87
C THR A 24 -21.88 18.15 6.41
N ASN A 25 -20.59 17.91 6.17
CA ASN A 25 -19.95 18.13 4.87
C ASN A 25 -19.45 16.86 4.15
N GLY A 26 -19.53 15.68 4.80
CA GLY A 26 -19.14 14.40 4.19
C GLY A 26 -17.77 13.88 4.64
N LYS A 27 -17.18 12.97 3.85
CA LYS A 27 -15.89 12.30 4.12
C LYS A 27 -14.77 12.97 3.33
N PHE A 28 -13.69 13.33 4.01
CA PHE A 28 -12.51 14.01 3.42
C PHE A 28 -11.26 13.16 3.62
N VAL A 29 -10.34 13.17 2.65
CA VAL A 29 -9.02 12.54 2.82
C VAL A 29 -8.18 13.42 3.74
N THR A 30 -7.43 12.81 4.66
CA THR A 30 -6.53 13.54 5.57
C THR A 30 -5.42 14.25 4.77
N GLU A 31 -5.07 15.48 5.14
CA GLU A 31 -3.91 16.22 4.61
C GLU A 31 -2.64 15.97 5.45
N ASP A 32 -2.71 15.08 6.44
CA ASP A 32 -1.59 14.70 7.28
C ASP A 32 -0.53 13.94 6.45
N GLU A 33 0.44 14.69 5.95
CA GLU A 33 1.54 14.17 5.14
C GLU A 33 2.31 13.06 5.87
N VAL A 34 2.43 13.13 7.21
CA VAL A 34 3.16 12.12 7.99
C VAL A 34 2.44 10.78 7.90
N LYS A 35 1.12 10.76 8.13
CA LYS A 35 0.33 9.53 8.01
C LYS A 35 0.36 8.96 6.60
N ILE A 36 0.28 9.82 5.59
CA ILE A 36 0.34 9.38 4.18
C ILE A 36 1.69 8.70 3.89
N GLN A 37 2.79 9.27 4.38
CA GLN A 37 4.11 8.65 4.21
C GLN A 37 4.22 7.33 4.97
N GLU A 38 3.70 7.23 6.20
CA GLU A 38 3.68 5.98 6.97
C GLU A 38 2.91 4.87 6.25
N LEU A 39 1.74 5.20 5.68
CA LEU A 39 0.96 4.24 4.90
C LEU A 39 1.72 3.80 3.65
N LYS A 40 2.32 4.75 2.93
CA LYS A 40 3.11 4.46 1.74
C LYS A 40 4.27 3.53 2.08
N GLN A 41 5.01 3.82 3.16
CA GLN A 41 6.11 2.97 3.63
C GLN A 41 5.64 1.57 3.99
N LYS A 42 4.53 1.45 4.72
CA LYS A 42 3.93 0.15 5.06
C LYS A 42 3.57 -0.66 3.82
N LEU A 43 2.86 -0.04 2.87
CA LEU A 43 2.47 -0.70 1.62
C LEU A 43 3.68 -1.13 0.79
N THR A 44 4.71 -0.27 0.70
CA THR A 44 5.96 -0.60 0.00
C THR A 44 6.71 -1.74 0.69
N HIS A 45 6.76 -1.75 2.02
CA HIS A 45 7.36 -2.82 2.79
C HIS A 45 6.64 -4.15 2.56
N ASP A 46 5.31 -4.18 2.70
CA ASP A 46 4.51 -5.39 2.55
C ASP A 46 4.63 -5.96 1.12
N LEU A 47 4.58 -5.09 0.10
CA LEU A 47 4.83 -5.47 -1.29
C LEU A 47 6.23 -6.09 -1.47
N THR A 48 7.23 -5.49 -0.84
CA THR A 48 8.63 -5.95 -0.95
C THR A 48 8.82 -7.31 -0.27
N VAL A 49 8.20 -7.52 0.90
CA VAL A 49 8.21 -8.81 1.61
C VAL A 49 7.61 -9.91 0.74
N ASP A 50 6.42 -9.68 0.19
CA ASP A 50 5.74 -10.65 -0.68
C ASP A 50 6.57 -10.97 -1.93
N PHE A 51 7.17 -9.96 -2.54
CA PHE A 51 8.02 -10.11 -3.71
C PHE A 51 9.29 -10.93 -3.41
N VAL A 52 10.00 -10.59 -2.33
CA VAL A 52 11.20 -11.31 -1.89
C VAL A 52 10.86 -12.75 -1.51
N GLN A 53 9.73 -12.99 -0.87
CA GLN A 53 9.32 -14.35 -0.51
C GLN A 53 9.09 -15.20 -1.76
N ARG A 54 8.38 -14.68 -2.76
CA ARG A 54 8.19 -15.37 -4.05
C ARG A 54 9.52 -15.65 -4.76
N ALA A 55 10.47 -14.71 -4.70
CA ALA A 55 11.79 -14.91 -5.26
C ALA A 55 12.56 -16.03 -4.55
N LYS A 56 12.48 -16.10 -3.22
CA LYS A 56 13.06 -17.19 -2.41
C LYS A 56 12.44 -18.55 -2.74
N ASP A 57 11.12 -18.60 -2.91
CA ASP A 57 10.40 -19.83 -3.28
C ASP A 57 10.82 -20.37 -4.65
N LEU A 58 11.34 -19.49 -5.52
CA LEU A 58 11.92 -19.81 -6.82
C LEU A 58 13.45 -20.01 -6.78
N ASN A 59 14.06 -20.03 -5.59
CA ASN A 59 15.51 -20.11 -5.39
C ASN A 59 16.32 -19.00 -6.10
N ILE A 60 15.73 -17.82 -6.29
CA ILE A 60 16.43 -16.67 -6.86
C ILE A 60 17.27 -16.02 -5.77
N GLY A 61 18.58 -15.89 -6.03
CA GLY A 61 19.50 -15.20 -5.14
C GLY A 61 19.24 -13.69 -5.09
N SER A 62 19.63 -13.03 -3.99
CA SER A 62 19.38 -11.59 -3.79
C SER A 62 20.01 -10.72 -4.87
N GLU A 63 21.20 -11.08 -5.37
CA GLU A 63 21.90 -10.34 -6.42
C GLU A 63 21.16 -10.41 -7.76
N ALA A 64 20.77 -11.61 -8.20
CA ALA A 64 19.98 -11.81 -9.41
C ALA A 64 18.58 -11.16 -9.33
N LEU A 65 17.97 -11.15 -8.13
CA LEU A 65 16.70 -10.48 -7.91
C LEU A 65 16.82 -8.96 -8.06
N LEU A 66 17.87 -8.36 -7.49
CA LEU A 66 18.15 -6.93 -7.61
C LEU A 66 18.41 -6.55 -9.07
N GLU A 67 19.21 -7.33 -9.79
CA GLU A 67 19.47 -7.12 -11.21
C GLU A 67 18.17 -7.14 -12.04
N ALA A 68 17.30 -8.13 -11.82
CA ALA A 68 16.02 -8.23 -12.51
C ALA A 68 15.09 -7.06 -12.21
N VAL A 69 15.04 -6.60 -10.96
CA VAL A 69 14.23 -5.43 -10.57
C VAL A 69 14.78 -4.16 -11.23
N THR A 70 16.10 -3.95 -11.21
CA THR A 70 16.72 -2.78 -11.84
C THR A 70 16.48 -2.77 -13.34
N LEU A 71 16.60 -3.91 -14.01
CA LEU A 71 16.33 -4.03 -15.45
C LEU A 71 14.88 -3.62 -15.79
N VAL A 72 13.90 -4.15 -15.05
CA VAL A 72 12.48 -3.82 -15.27
C VAL A 72 12.16 -2.37 -14.90
N TRP A 73 12.90 -1.77 -13.98
CA TRP A 73 12.69 -0.38 -13.56
C TRP A 73 13.21 0.64 -14.58
N GLU A 74 14.19 0.25 -15.40
CA GLU A 74 14.76 1.09 -16.45
C GLU A 74 14.04 0.98 -17.81
N GLU A 75 13.16 -0.02 -17.97
CA GLU A 75 12.24 -0.18 -19.12
C GLU A 75 11.00 0.73 -19.02
#